data_AF-A0A3D3BK02-F1
#
_entry.id   AF-A0A3D3BK02-F1
#
_cell.length_a   1.000
_cell.length_b   1.000
_cell.length_c   1.000
_cell.angle_alpha   90.00
_cell.angle_beta   90.00
_cell.angle_gamma   90.00
#
_symmetry.space_group_name_H-M   'P 1'
#
loop_
_entity.id
_entity.type
_entity.pdbx_description
1 polymer ?
#
loop_
_entity_poly.entity_id
_entity_poly.type
_entity_poly.pdbx_seq_one_letter_code
_entity_poly.pdbx_strand_id
1 'polypeptide(L)'
;MQANLIFYVLNTAISVIVALVCLRFLLQLAQANFYNPISQGVNRFTAPLTSPFNSLPTIGPFNTGILVSAIILQALGAGTCMFLLGGVPGIGQLIIWSILSVFGVMINLVFYALL
;
A
#
# COMPACT_ATOMS: atom_id res chain seq x y z
N MET A 1 18.56 3.39 22.02
CA MET A 1 17.18 3.77 22.40
C MET A 1 16.57 4.83 21.47
N GLN A 2 17.30 5.84 20.98
CA GLN A 2 16.74 6.89 20.08
C GLN A 2 16.43 6.41 18.64
N ALA A 3 17.13 5.39 18.12
CA ALA A 3 16.86 4.82 16.79
C ALA A 3 15.43 4.23 16.62
N ASN A 4 14.76 3.91 17.73
CA ASN A 4 13.44 3.28 17.71
C ASN A 4 12.32 4.27 17.34
N LEU A 5 12.41 5.54 17.73
CA LEU A 5 11.32 6.49 17.52
C LEU A 5 11.14 6.81 16.03
N ILE A 6 12.24 7.07 15.32
CA ILE A 6 12.23 7.32 13.87
C ILE A 6 11.70 6.10 13.14
N PHE A 7 12.17 4.90 13.51
CA PHE A 7 11.69 3.65 12.95
C PHE A 7 10.17 3.49 13.12
N TYR A 8 9.63 3.67 14.33
CA TYR A 8 8.19 3.49 14.57
C TYR A 8 7.35 4.51 13.80
N VAL A 9 7.73 5.78 13.81
CA VAL A 9 7.00 6.82 13.07
C VAL A 9 7.00 6.53 11.58
N LEU A 10 8.16 6.17 11.02
CA LEU A 10 8.31 5.86 9.61
C LEU A 10 7.54 4.58 9.22
N ASN A 11 7.66 3.51 10.01
CA ASN A 11 6.94 2.27 9.80
C ASN A 11 5.41 2.46 9.85
N THR A 12 4.91 3.23 10.81
CA THR A 12 3.49 3.58 10.90
C THR A 12 3.05 4.42 9.71
N ALA A 13 3.81 5.44 9.32
CA ALA A 13 3.49 6.27 8.16
C ALA A 13 3.40 5.46 6.87
N ILE A 14 4.38 4.56 6.63
CA ILE A 14 4.35 3.64 5.48
C ILE A 14 3.11 2.74 5.55
N SER A 15 2.83 2.16 6.71
CA SER A 15 1.70 1.24 6.88
C SER A 15 0.37 1.92 6.55
N VAL A 16 0.19 3.17 6.98
CA VAL A 16 -0.99 3.99 6.65
C VAL A 16 -1.05 4.29 5.15
N ILE A 17 0.07 4.66 4.53
CA ILE A 17 0.11 4.94 3.08
C ILE A 17 -0.26 3.68 2.28
N VAL A 18 0.33 2.53 2.61
CA VAL A 18 0.01 1.25 1.95
C VAL A 18 -1.45 0.88 2.17
N ALA A 19 -1.98 1.04 3.39
CA ALA A 19 -3.39 0.81 3.68
C ALA A 19 -4.32 1.71 2.85
N LEU A 20 -3.99 2.99 2.64
CA LEU A 20 -4.78 3.89 1.79
C LEU A 20 -4.76 3.45 0.31
N VAL A 21 -3.62 3.01 -0.22
CA VAL A 21 -3.51 2.49 -1.59
C VAL A 21 -4.27 1.16 -1.74
N CYS A 22 -4.17 0.27 -0.75
CA CYS A 22 -4.95 -0.96 -0.70
C CYS A 22 -6.46 -0.67 -0.62
N LEU A 23 -6.87 0.30 0.20
CA LEU A 23 -8.26 0.75 0.28
C LEU A 23 -8.75 1.26 -1.08
N ARG A 24 -7.93 2.06 -1.79
CA ARG A 24 -8.28 2.50 -3.15
C ARG A 24 -8.50 1.31 -4.08
N PHE A 25 -7.60 0.34 -4.05
CA PHE A 25 -7.71 -0.87 -4.88
C PHE A 25 -9.00 -1.63 -4.55
N LEU A 26 -9.30 -1.83 -3.27
CA LEU A 26 -10.51 -2.53 -2.81
C LEU A 26 -11.79 -1.77 -3.18
N LEU A 27 -11.81 -0.43 -3.05
CA LEU A 27 -12.95 0.39 -3.47
C LEU A 27 -13.20 0.25 -4.98
N GLN A 28 -12.13 0.23 -5.80
CA GLN A 28 -12.28 -0.01 -7.23
C GLN A 28 -12.74 -1.45 -7.51
N LEU A 29 -12.19 -2.44 -6.80
CA LEU A 29 -12.53 -3.85 -6.95
C LEU A 29 -14.00 -4.13 -6.61
N ALA A 30 -14.50 -3.50 -5.54
CA ALA A 30 -15.89 -3.54 -5.11
C ALA A 30 -16.82 -2.67 -5.97
N GLN A 31 -16.28 -1.99 -7.00
CA GLN A 31 -17.01 -1.05 -7.85
C GLN A 31 -17.76 0.01 -7.03
N ALA A 32 -17.13 0.51 -5.96
CA ALA A 32 -17.69 1.54 -5.12
C ALA A 32 -17.97 2.82 -5.93
N ASN A 33 -19.10 3.46 -5.68
CA ASN A 33 -19.50 4.68 -6.37
C ASN A 33 -18.41 5.76 -6.25
N PHE A 34 -17.83 6.19 -7.37
CA PHE A 34 -16.75 7.18 -7.38
C PHE A 34 -17.20 8.53 -6.83
N TYR A 35 -18.50 8.86 -6.90
CA TYR A 35 -19.03 10.11 -6.37
C TYR A 35 -19.11 10.16 -4.85
N ASN A 36 -18.90 9.04 -4.15
CA ASN A 36 -18.87 9.07 -2.69
C ASN A 36 -17.61 9.84 -2.21
N PRO A 37 -17.73 10.68 -1.16
CA PRO A 37 -16.63 11.55 -0.72
C PRO A 37 -15.40 10.78 -0.24
N ILE A 38 -15.58 9.54 0.24
CA ILE A 38 -14.51 8.68 0.71
C ILE A 38 -13.64 8.22 -0.47
N SER A 39 -14.25 7.72 -1.54
CA SER A 39 -13.61 7.31 -2.79
C SER A 39 -12.84 8.47 -3.42
N GLN A 40 -13.44 9.66 -3.47
CA GLN A 40 -12.76 10.84 -3.99
C GLN A 40 -11.57 11.26 -3.12
N GLY A 41 -11.74 11.25 -1.80
CA GLY A 41 -10.68 11.54 -0.84
C GLY A 41 -9.51 10.58 -0.99
N VAL A 42 -9.76 9.28 -0.91
CA VAL A 42 -8.75 8.22 -1.05
C VAL A 42 -8.04 8.30 -2.40
N ASN A 43 -8.79 8.49 -3.50
CA ASN A 43 -8.20 8.66 -4.83
C ASN A 43 -7.29 9.88 -4.90
N ARG A 44 -7.71 11.03 -4.36
CA ARG A 44 -6.93 12.27 -4.36
C ARG A 44 -5.64 12.17 -3.56
N PHE A 45 -5.69 11.55 -2.37
CA PHE A 45 -4.51 11.36 -1.52
C PHE A 45 -3.49 10.39 -2.13
N THR A 46 -3.97 9.31 -2.74
CA THR A 46 -3.09 8.27 -3.30
C THR A 46 -2.64 8.58 -4.73
N ALA A 47 -3.31 9.49 -5.45
CA ALA A 47 -3.01 9.80 -6.85
C ALA A 47 -1.53 10.10 -7.14
N PRO A 48 -0.79 10.92 -6.37
CA PRO A 48 0.62 11.19 -6.65
C PRO A 48 1.49 9.92 -6.62
N LEU A 49 1.15 8.96 -5.76
CA LEU A 49 1.90 7.72 -5.58
C LEU A 49 1.52 6.67 -6.64
N THR A 50 0.26 6.66 -7.08
CA THR A 50 -0.24 5.67 -8.05
C THR A 50 -0.10 6.12 -9.51
N SER A 51 -0.08 7.43 -9.78
CA SER A 51 -0.08 7.98 -11.15
C SER A 51 1.06 7.47 -12.04
N PRO A 52 2.29 7.22 -11.54
CA PRO A 52 3.36 6.63 -12.34
C PRO A 52 3.02 5.23 -12.91
N PHE A 53 2.03 4.54 -12.32
CA PHE A 53 1.65 3.17 -12.68
C PHE A 53 0.40 3.10 -13.58
N ASN A 54 -0.11 4.24 -14.05
CA ASN A 54 -1.31 4.30 -14.89
C ASN A 54 -1.12 3.65 -16.28
N SER A 55 0.12 3.38 -16.69
CA SER A 55 0.43 2.69 -17.94
C SER A 55 0.10 1.19 -17.89
N LEU A 56 -0.08 0.62 -16.70
CA LEU A 56 -0.42 -0.80 -16.53
C LEU A 56 -1.91 -1.06 -16.80
N PRO A 57 -2.27 -2.24 -17.33
CA PRO A 57 -3.63 -2.52 -17.75
C PRO A 57 -4.61 -2.60 -16.57
N THR A 58 -5.83 -2.13 -16.80
CA THR A 58 -6.96 -2.37 -15.90
C THR A 58 -7.92 -3.34 -16.59
N ILE A 59 -8.24 -4.46 -15.94
CA ILE A 59 -9.12 -5.51 -16.47
C ILE A 59 -10.40 -5.51 -15.63
N GLY A 60 -11.46 -4.90 -16.16
CA GLY A 60 -12.71 -4.68 -15.41
C GLY A 60 -12.45 -3.82 -14.17
N PRO A 61 -12.86 -4.24 -12.95
CA PRO A 61 -12.59 -3.51 -11.72
C PRO A 61 -11.16 -3.74 -11.18
N PHE A 62 -10.39 -4.66 -11.78
CA PHE A 62 -9.05 -5.01 -11.33
C PHE A 62 -8.00 -4.09 -11.95
N ASN A 63 -7.43 -3.19 -11.15
CA ASN A 63 -6.37 -2.27 -11.60
C ASN A 63 -4.98 -2.79 -11.21
N THR A 64 -4.26 -3.35 -12.18
CA THR A 64 -2.92 -3.90 -11.95
C THR A 64 -1.93 -2.80 -11.53
N GLY A 65 -2.08 -1.58 -12.04
CA GLY A 65 -1.23 -0.44 -11.70
C GLY A 65 -1.30 -0.06 -10.22
N ILE A 66 -2.51 -0.03 -9.66
CA ILE A 66 -2.69 0.27 -8.23
C ILE A 66 -2.13 -0.87 -7.36
N LEU A 67 -2.39 -2.13 -7.73
CA LEU A 67 -1.84 -3.28 -7.00
C LEU A 67 -0.31 -3.27 -6.99
N VAL A 68 0.32 -3.07 -8.16
CA VAL A 68 1.77 -2.98 -8.30
C VAL A 68 2.33 -1.79 -7.50
N SER A 69 1.65 -0.64 -7.53
CA SER A 69 2.06 0.53 -6.74
C SER A 69 2.05 0.24 -5.23
N ALA A 70 1.06 -0.49 -4.72
CA ALA A 70 1.00 -0.87 -3.31
C ALA A 70 2.18 -1.76 -2.91
N ILE A 71 2.50 -2.75 -3.74
CA ILE A 71 3.63 -3.68 -3.52
C ILE A 71 4.96 -2.92 -3.54
N ILE A 72 5.16 -2.00 -4.48
CA ILE A 72 6.38 -1.20 -4.58
C ILE A 72 6.52 -0.25 -3.38
N LEU A 73 5.44 0.42 -2.96
CA LEU A 73 5.47 1.29 -1.78
C LEU A 73 5.79 0.50 -0.51
N GLN A 74 5.20 -0.68 -0.34
CA GLN A 74 5.50 -1.58 0.77
C GLN A 74 6.96 -2.06 0.74
N ALA A 75 7.46 -2.42 -0.44
CA ALA A 75 8.84 -2.85 -0.67
C ALA A 75 9.85 -1.75 -0.32
N LEU A 76 9.65 -0.54 -0.85
CA LEU A 76 10.50 0.60 -0.58
C LEU A 76 10.49 0.94 0.92
N GLY A 77 9.31 1.01 1.53
CA GLY A 77 9.20 1.34 2.94
C GLY A 77 9.79 0.30 3.88
N ALA A 78 9.53 -1.00 3.64
CA ALA A 78 10.14 -2.09 4.39
C ALA A 78 11.67 -2.11 4.21
N GLY A 79 12.16 -1.84 2.99
CA GLY A 79 13.58 -1.69 2.71
C GLY A 79 14.21 -0.55 3.51
N THR A 80 13.61 0.64 3.47
CA THR A 80 14.08 1.79 4.27
C THR A 80 14.10 1.48 5.76
N CYS A 81 13.05 0.84 6.29
CA CYS A 81 13.00 0.37 7.67
C CYS A 81 14.15 -0.59 8.01
N MET A 82 14.45 -1.56 7.15
CA MET A 82 15.56 -2.50 7.37
C MET A 82 16.92 -1.81 7.35
N PHE A 83 17.14 -0.89 6.41
CA PHE A 83 18.38 -0.11 6.35
C PHE A 83 18.59 0.72 7.63
N LEU A 84 17.52 1.31 8.19
CA LEU A 84 17.59 2.05 9.45
C LEU A 84 17.95 1.17 10.66
N LEU A 85 17.60 -0.13 10.60
CA LEU A 85 17.96 -1.11 11.62
C LEU A 85 19.35 -1.73 11.38
N GLY A 86 20.09 -1.29 10.37
CA GLY A 86 21.41 -1.83 10.00
C GLY A 86 21.37 -3.15 9.22
N GLY A 87 20.20 -3.56 8.74
CA GLY A 87 20.02 -4.75 7.90
C GLY A 87 20.10 -4.41 6.41
N VAL A 88 20.58 -5.36 5.60
CA VAL A 88 20.50 -5.30 4.14
C VAL A 88 19.46 -6.32 3.67
N PRO A 89 18.31 -5.90 3.14
CA PRO A 89 17.29 -6.83 2.69
C PRO A 89 17.76 -7.58 1.45
N GLY A 90 17.60 -8.91 1.45
CA GLY A 90 17.64 -9.68 0.21
C GLY A 90 16.47 -9.26 -0.69
N ILE A 91 16.76 -8.84 -1.92
CA ILE A 91 15.75 -8.28 -2.85
C ILE A 91 14.57 -9.25 -3.05
N GLY A 92 14.86 -10.54 -3.24
CA GLY A 92 13.82 -11.57 -3.39
C GLY A 92 12.94 -11.71 -2.15
N GLN A 93 13.55 -11.74 -0.96
CA GLN A 93 12.83 -11.79 0.31
C GLN A 93 11.95 -10.55 0.49
N LEU A 94 12.48 -9.36 0.23
CA LEU A 94 11.75 -8.11 0.35
C LEU A 94 10.52 -8.06 -0.57
N ILE A 95 10.64 -8.51 -1.82
CA ILE A 95 9.51 -8.58 -2.75
C ILE A 95 8.45 -9.56 -2.23
N ILE A 96 8.85 -10.78 -1.83
CA ILE A 96 7.92 -11.81 -1.33
C ILE A 96 7.16 -11.29 -0.11
N TRP A 97 7.86 -10.74 0.88
CA TRP A 97 7.23 -10.20 2.08
C TRP A 97 6.35 -8.99 1.80
N SER A 98 6.70 -8.17 0.81
CA SER A 98 5.87 -7.02 0.43
C SER A 98 4.56 -7.45 -0.20
N ILE A 99 4.58 -8.48 -1.05
CA ILE A 99 3.38 -9.08 -1.62
C ILE A 99 2.49 -9.62 -0.50
N LEU A 100 3.05 -10.46 0.40
CA LEU A 100 2.30 -11.02 1.52
C LEU A 100 1.71 -9.95 2.44
N SER A 101 2.49 -8.90 2.75
CA SER A 101 2.05 -7.77 3.58
C SER A 101 0.88 -7.02 2.93
N VAL A 102 0.97 -6.70 1.63
CA VAL A 102 -0.11 -6.00 0.91
C VAL A 102 -1.41 -6.78 0.95
N PHE A 103 -1.38 -8.09 0.66
CA PHE A 103 -2.56 -8.94 0.77
C PHE A 103 -3.07 -9.06 2.22
N GLY A 104 -2.17 -9.17 3.19
CA GLY A 104 -2.52 -9.15 4.61
C GLY A 104 -3.24 -7.87 5.01
N VAL A 105 -2.77 -6.70 4.55
CA VAL A 105 -3.44 -5.41 4.77
C VAL A 105 -4.82 -5.38 4.11
N MET A 106 -4.96 -5.88 2.87
CA MET A 106 -6.25 -5.95 2.20
C MET A 106 -7.26 -6.81 2.97
N ILE A 107 -6.85 -7.99 3.45
CA ILE A 107 -7.69 -8.87 4.25
C ILE A 107 -8.11 -8.18 5.55
N ASN A 108 -7.18 -7.52 6.24
CA ASN A 108 -7.49 -6.76 7.46
C ASN A 108 -8.50 -5.64 7.18
N LEU A 109 -8.31 -4.86 6.12
CA LEU A 109 -9.23 -3.78 5.74
C LEU A 109 -10.64 -4.31 5.47
N VAL A 110 -10.77 -5.42 4.74
CA VAL A 110 -12.07 -6.06 4.50
C VAL A 110 -12.69 -6.57 5.80
N PHE A 111 -11.89 -7.21 6.66
CA PHE A 111 -12.37 -7.72 7.94
C PHE A 111 -12.92 -6.60 8.83
N TYR A 112 -12.16 -5.51 9.01
CA TYR A 112 -12.60 -4.36 9.79
C TYR A 112 -13.76 -3.59 9.15
N ALA A 113 -13.91 -3.63 7.83
CA ALA A 113 -15.03 -2.99 7.15
C ALA A 113 -16.36 -3.77 7.31
N LEU A 114 -16.30 -5.07 7.61
CA LEU A 114 -17.46 -5.94 7.79
C LEU A 114 -17.91 -6.09 9.24
N LEU A 115 -17.07 -5.71 10.20
CA LEU A 115 -17.33 -5.78 11.64
C LEU A 115 -18.12 -4.55 12.10
#